data_AF-A0A9P7KFY3-F1
#
_entry.id   AF-A0A9P7KFY3-F1
#
_cell.length_a   1.000
_cell.length_b   1.000
_cell.length_c   1.000
_cell.angle_alpha   90.00
_cell.angle_beta   90.00
_cell.angle_gamma   90.00
#
_symmetry.space_group_name_H-M   'P 1'
#
loop_
_entity.id
_entity.type
_entity.pdbx_description
1 polymer ?
#
loop_
_entity_poly.entity_id
_entity_poly.type
_entity_poly.pdbx_seq_one_letter_code
_entity_poly.pdbx_strand_id
1 'polypeptide(L)'
;MAKHEGVKTVVVGGKKGTQQQYCGIVGGQSTDFSTIDTEIKTTHLKNHSLAPPDLRVNGVQGITWRLGFGITNPTEPEEWQDHPADVNLPVSGNLVNNPLAIWEEVVRRVFA
;
A
#
# COMPACT_ATOMS: atom_id res chain seq x y z
N MET A 1 11.18 8.13 1.33
CA MET A 1 11.28 9.55 1.74
C MET A 1 11.13 9.73 3.23
N ALA A 2 9.97 9.45 3.85
CA ALA A 2 9.75 9.70 5.29
C ALA A 2 10.86 9.15 6.23
N LYS A 3 11.27 7.88 6.10
CA LYS A 3 12.35 7.33 6.94
C LYS A 3 13.73 7.95 6.69
N HIS A 4 14.05 8.30 5.43
CA HIS A 4 15.32 9.00 5.11
C HIS A 4 15.35 10.43 5.68
N GLU A 5 14.19 11.01 5.95
CA GLU A 5 14.02 12.33 6.56
C GLU A 5 13.90 12.25 8.10
N GLY A 6 14.15 11.08 8.70
CA GLY A 6 14.10 10.89 10.15
C GLY A 6 12.69 10.79 10.74
N VAL A 7 11.66 10.59 9.91
CA VAL A 7 10.29 10.39 10.39
C VAL A 7 10.18 9.05 11.11
N LYS A 8 9.55 9.07 12.29
CA LYS A 8 9.14 7.86 13.01
C LYS A 8 7.68 7.55 12.72
N THR A 9 7.40 6.28 12.46
CA THR A 9 6.07 5.74 12.15
C THR A 9 5.49 5.02 13.35
N VAL A 10 4.24 5.32 13.67
CA VAL A 10 3.52 4.68 14.79
C VAL A 10 2.27 4.01 14.25
N VAL A 11 2.13 2.71 14.53
CA VAL A 11 0.88 1.98 14.27
C VAL A 11 0.15 1.79 15.60
N VAL A 12 -1.10 2.23 15.64
CA VAL A 12 -1.96 2.11 16.82
C VAL A 12 -2.78 0.83 16.72
N GLY A 13 -2.66 -0.04 17.72
CA GLY A 13 -3.35 -1.32 17.79
C GLY A 13 -2.51 -2.48 17.26
N GLY A 14 -3.17 -3.40 16.55
CA GLY A 14 -2.57 -4.64 16.10
C GLY A 14 -2.42 -5.70 17.20
N LYS A 15 -1.96 -6.88 16.80
CA LYS A 15 -1.73 -8.00 17.71
C LYS A 15 -0.48 -7.76 18.56
N LYS A 16 -0.61 -7.84 19.88
CA LYS A 16 0.52 -7.71 20.81
C LYS A 16 1.58 -8.78 20.50
N GLY A 17 2.84 -8.36 20.43
CA GLY A 17 3.98 -9.23 20.11
C GLY A 17 4.19 -9.47 18.61
N THR A 18 3.39 -8.85 17.74
CA THR A 18 3.59 -8.90 16.29
C THR A 18 4.08 -7.54 15.79
N GLN A 19 5.17 -7.52 15.04
CA GLN A 19 5.65 -6.32 14.37
C GLN A 19 4.59 -5.83 13.38
N GLN A 20 4.06 -4.63 13.60
CA GLN A 20 3.11 -4.03 12.66
C GLN A 20 3.88 -3.41 11.49
N GLN A 21 3.27 -3.50 10.32
CA GLN A 21 3.72 -2.87 9.09
C GLN A 21 2.85 -1.64 8.84
N TYR A 22 3.41 -0.57 8.29
CA TYR A 22 2.66 0.61 7.85
C TYR A 22 2.55 0.63 6.31
N CYS A 23 2.21 -0.51 5.70
CA CYS A 23 2.01 -0.57 4.26
C CYS A 23 0.54 -0.26 3.92
N GLY A 24 0.30 0.80 3.14
CA GLY A 24 -0.96 0.98 2.43
C GLY A 24 -0.94 0.27 1.07
N ILE A 25 -1.76 0.71 0.12
CA ILE A 25 -1.53 0.37 -1.29
C ILE A 25 -0.28 1.11 -1.75
N VAL A 26 0.82 0.37 -1.90
CA VAL A 26 2.11 0.89 -2.34
C VAL A 26 2.46 0.33 -3.71
N GLY A 27 2.98 1.19 -4.58
CA GLY A 27 3.61 0.76 -5.83
C GLY A 27 2.67 0.14 -6.88
N GLY A 28 1.34 0.17 -6.74
CA GLY A 28 0.45 -0.39 -7.77
C GLY A 28 -0.36 0.70 -8.48
N GLN A 29 -0.19 0.89 -9.79
CA GLN A 29 -1.24 1.53 -10.57
C GLN A 29 -2.30 0.48 -10.91
N SER A 30 -3.45 0.61 -10.26
CA SER A 30 -4.63 -0.18 -10.58
C SER A 30 -5.40 0.48 -11.72
N THR A 31 -5.90 -0.34 -12.63
CA THR A 31 -6.89 0.00 -13.65
C THR A 31 -7.85 -1.20 -13.77
N ASP A 32 -8.67 -1.24 -14.80
CA ASP A 32 -9.57 -2.35 -15.05
C ASP A 32 -9.36 -2.91 -16.47
N PHE A 33 -9.77 -4.16 -16.64
CA PHE A 33 -9.63 -4.87 -17.91
C PHE A 33 -10.31 -4.13 -19.07
N SER A 34 -11.49 -3.54 -18.84
CA SER A 34 -12.27 -2.92 -19.91
C SER A 34 -11.61 -1.65 -20.45
N THR A 35 -10.97 -0.87 -19.57
CA THR A 35 -10.16 0.28 -19.95
C THR A 35 -8.97 -0.14 -20.82
N ILE A 36 -8.17 -1.13 -20.38
CA ILE A 36 -7.01 -1.62 -21.14
C ILE A 36 -7.45 -2.22 -22.49
N ASP A 37 -8.48 -3.05 -22.52
CA ASP A 37 -8.96 -3.68 -23.75
C ASP A 37 -9.47 -2.64 -24.76
N THR A 38 -10.12 -1.57 -24.29
CA THR A 38 -10.52 -0.43 -25.12
C THR A 38 -9.31 0.30 -25.72
N GLU A 39 -8.27 0.55 -24.94
CA GLU A 39 -7.02 1.17 -25.44
C GLU A 39 -6.34 0.28 -26.51
N ILE A 40 -6.26 -1.03 -26.29
CA ILE A 40 -5.68 -1.97 -27.26
C ILE A 40 -6.51 -2.04 -28.55
N LYS A 41 -7.85 -2.02 -28.43
CA LYS A 41 -8.77 -2.02 -29.59
C LYS A 41 -8.67 -0.73 -30.40
N THR A 42 -8.66 0.42 -29.73
CA THR A 42 -8.58 1.74 -30.37
C THR A 42 -7.23 1.98 -31.04
N THR A 43 -6.16 1.35 -30.55
CA THR A 43 -4.84 1.36 -31.20
C THR A 43 -4.63 0.25 -32.23
N HIS A 44 -5.67 -0.54 -32.53
CA HIS A 44 -5.65 -1.65 -33.50
C HIS A 44 -4.63 -2.76 -33.20
N LEU A 45 -4.28 -2.98 -31.93
CA LEU A 45 -3.25 -3.94 -31.51
C LEU A 45 -3.80 -5.34 -31.18
N LYS A 46 -5.10 -5.61 -31.33
CA LYS A 46 -5.70 -6.92 -31.00
C LYS A 46 -5.18 -8.11 -31.82
N ASN A 47 -4.56 -7.86 -32.96
CA ASN A 47 -3.96 -8.92 -33.77
C ASN A 47 -2.57 -9.35 -33.27
N HIS A 48 -1.99 -8.65 -32.29
CA HIS A 48 -0.70 -9.01 -31.70
C HIS A 48 -0.83 -10.28 -30.84
N SER A 49 0.15 -11.19 -30.92
CA SER A 49 0.12 -12.47 -30.18
C SER A 49 0.06 -12.32 -28.66
N LEU A 50 0.54 -11.19 -28.14
CA LEU A 50 0.49 -10.85 -26.70
C LEU A 50 -0.75 -10.05 -26.30
N ALA A 51 -1.65 -9.69 -27.23
CA ALA A 51 -2.87 -9.00 -26.86
C ALA A 51 -3.80 -9.96 -26.09
N PRO A 52 -4.39 -9.53 -24.95
CA PRO A 52 -5.27 -10.39 -24.19
C PRO A 52 -6.54 -10.71 -25.00
N PRO A 53 -7.11 -11.92 -24.86
CA PRO A 53 -8.42 -12.24 -25.44
C PRO A 53 -9.52 -11.41 -24.76
N ASP A 54 -10.66 -11.29 -25.41
CA ASP A 54 -11.81 -10.56 -24.84
C ASP A 54 -12.33 -11.26 -23.57
N LEU A 55 -12.36 -10.53 -22.46
CA LEU A 55 -12.94 -11.01 -21.20
C LEU A 55 -14.47 -10.93 -21.27
N ARG A 56 -15.14 -12.08 -21.13
CA ARG A 56 -16.62 -12.20 -21.18
C ARG A 56 -17.16 -12.61 -19.81
N VAL A 57 -17.31 -11.64 -18.92
CA VAL A 57 -17.85 -11.84 -17.56
C VAL A 57 -18.88 -10.76 -17.23
N ASN A 58 -19.79 -11.03 -16.31
CA ASN A 58 -20.68 -10.02 -15.75
C ASN A 58 -20.05 -9.37 -14.52
N GLY A 59 -18.98 -8.59 -14.73
CA GLY A 59 -18.23 -7.94 -13.66
C GLY A 59 -17.08 -7.08 -14.18
N VAL A 60 -16.52 -6.26 -13.29
CA VAL A 60 -15.32 -5.45 -13.56
C VAL A 60 -14.11 -6.14 -12.94
N GLN A 61 -13.13 -6.50 -13.77
CA GLN A 61 -11.88 -7.09 -13.30
C GLN A 61 -10.83 -5.99 -13.13
N GLY A 62 -10.45 -5.71 -11.89
CA GLY A 62 -9.30 -4.86 -11.59
C GLY A 62 -7.99 -5.53 -12.02
N ILE A 63 -7.05 -4.73 -12.52
CA ILE A 63 -5.71 -5.14 -12.92
C ILE A 63 -4.70 -4.17 -12.29
N THR A 64 -3.69 -4.70 -11.61
CA THR A 64 -2.50 -3.95 -11.25
C THR A 64 -1.48 -4.11 -12.38
N TRP A 65 -1.33 -3.07 -13.21
CA TRP A 65 -0.55 -3.16 -14.45
C TRP A 65 0.81 -2.46 -14.38
N ARG A 66 1.04 -1.61 -13.37
CA ARG A 66 2.36 -0.99 -13.13
C ARG A 66 2.79 -1.21 -11.69
N LEU A 67 3.92 -1.88 -11.53
CA LEU A 67 4.61 -2.03 -10.25
C LEU A 67 5.65 -0.90 -10.11
N GLY A 68 5.53 -0.13 -9.06
CA GLY A 68 6.52 0.82 -8.57
C GLY A 68 7.58 0.05 -7.81
N PHE A 69 8.82 0.22 -8.23
CA PHE A 69 9.99 -0.27 -7.53
C PHE A 69 10.25 0.56 -6.29
N GLY A 70 10.81 -0.06 -5.27
CA GLY A 70 10.93 0.58 -3.98
C GLY A 70 12.00 1.64 -3.91
N ILE A 71 11.81 2.57 -2.97
CA ILE A 71 12.80 3.63 -2.73
C ILE A 71 13.99 3.08 -1.94
N THR A 72 13.72 2.16 -1.00
CA THR A 72 14.75 1.59 -0.12
C THR A 72 15.58 0.54 -0.85
N ASN A 73 14.91 -0.43 -1.48
CA ASN A 73 15.54 -1.36 -2.40
C ASN A 73 15.01 -1.14 -3.84
N PRO A 74 15.74 -0.40 -4.68
CA PRO A 74 15.31 -0.13 -6.05
C PRO A 74 15.33 -1.34 -6.99
N THR A 75 15.85 -2.49 -6.56
CA THR A 75 15.88 -3.72 -7.39
C THR A 75 14.61 -4.55 -7.27
N GLU A 76 13.71 -4.20 -6.35
CA GLU A 76 12.48 -4.95 -6.07
C GLU A 76 11.26 -4.01 -6.05
N PRO A 77 10.06 -4.46 -6.46
CA PRO A 77 8.80 -3.79 -6.21
C PRO A 77 8.64 -3.33 -4.76
N GLU A 78 8.09 -2.13 -4.54
CA GLU A 78 7.84 -1.59 -3.20
C GLU A 78 6.87 -2.49 -2.41
N GLU A 79 5.90 -3.12 -3.09
CA GLU A 79 4.94 -4.05 -2.48
C GLU A 79 5.62 -5.27 -1.82
N TRP A 80 6.81 -5.65 -2.26
CA TRP A 80 7.51 -6.83 -1.75
C TRP A 80 8.42 -6.50 -0.56
N GLN A 81 8.52 -5.22 -0.18
CA GLN A 81 9.40 -4.76 0.87
C GLN A 81 8.63 -4.61 2.19
N ASP A 82 9.28 -4.99 3.29
CA ASP A 82 8.73 -4.76 4.62
C ASP A 82 8.82 -3.27 4.99
N HIS A 83 7.74 -2.73 5.54
CA HIS A 83 7.70 -1.37 6.12
C HIS A 83 7.32 -1.42 7.60
N PRO A 84 8.23 -1.91 8.48
CA PRO A 84 7.90 -2.08 9.87
C PRO A 84 7.76 -0.72 10.53
N ALA A 85 6.69 -0.56 11.31
CA ALA A 85 6.48 0.63 12.12
C ALA A 85 7.56 0.73 13.20
N ASP A 86 8.03 1.94 13.47
CA ASP A 86 9.05 2.18 14.50
C ASP A 86 8.46 1.94 15.90
N VAL A 87 7.17 2.23 16.09
CA VAL A 87 6.45 1.98 17.34
C VAL A 87 5.12 1.29 17.07
N ASN A 88 4.91 0.14 17.70
CA ASN A 88 3.60 -0.50 17.80
C ASN A 88 2.96 -0.06 19.12
N LEU A 89 2.00 0.86 19.05
CA LEU A 89 1.29 1.40 20.20
C LEU A 89 0.07 0.52 20.52
N PRO A 90 0.08 -0.29 21.60
CA PRO A 90 -1.07 -1.13 21.91
C PRO A 90 -2.28 -0.28 22.27
N VAL A 91 -3.46 -0.66 21.78
CA VAL A 91 -4.72 0.00 22.17
C VAL A 91 -5.10 -0.44 23.58
N SER A 92 -5.40 0.54 24.42
CA SER A 92 -5.95 0.39 25.76
C SER A 92 -7.28 1.14 25.87
N GLY A 93 -8.03 0.89 26.96
CA GLY A 93 -9.36 1.48 27.15
C GLY A 93 -9.37 3.02 27.21
N ASN A 94 -8.25 3.66 27.57
CA ASN A 94 -8.11 5.13 27.52
C ASN A 94 -7.73 5.67 26.13
N LEU A 95 -7.16 4.83 25.26
CA LEU A 95 -6.75 5.22 23.91
C LEU A 95 -7.84 4.96 22.87
N VAL A 96 -8.71 3.96 23.10
CA VAL A 96 -9.75 3.60 22.15
C VAL A 96 -10.70 4.78 21.90
N ASN A 97 -10.95 5.09 20.63
CA ASN A 97 -11.81 6.20 20.19
C ASN A 97 -11.46 7.57 20.78
N ASN A 98 -10.21 7.77 21.24
CA ASN A 98 -9.76 9.03 21.80
C ASN A 98 -8.48 9.53 21.09
N PRO A 99 -8.63 10.26 19.97
CA PRO A 99 -7.49 10.75 19.19
C PRO A 99 -6.55 11.65 19.99
N LEU A 100 -7.06 12.46 20.91
CA LEU A 100 -6.23 13.34 21.74
C LEU A 100 -5.31 12.52 22.64
N ALA A 101 -5.86 11.53 23.36
CA ALA A 101 -5.07 10.66 24.23
C ALA A 101 -4.05 9.83 23.44
N ILE A 102 -4.38 9.41 22.21
CA ILE A 102 -3.43 8.76 21.30
C ILE A 102 -2.26 9.70 21.00
N TRP A 103 -2.53 10.94 20.61
CA TRP A 103 -1.48 11.91 20.28
C TRP A 103 -0.59 12.24 21.47
N GLU A 104 -1.16 12.47 22.64
CA GLU A 104 -0.41 12.70 23.88
C GLU A 104 0.53 11.53 24.18
N GLU A 105 0.04 10.30 24.06
CA GLU A 105 0.84 9.10 24.32
C GLU A 105 1.92 8.88 23.25
N VAL A 106 1.63 9.18 21.98
CA VAL A 106 2.64 9.16 20.90
C VAL A 106 3.75 10.16 21.19
N VAL A 107 3.39 11.41 21.53
CA VAL A 107 4.37 12.45 21.84
C VAL A 107 5.28 12.01 22.99
N ARG A 108 4.67 11.49 24.05
CA ARG A 108 5.38 10.98 25.24
C ARG A 108 6.33 9.82 24.93
N ARG A 109 6.03 8.96 23.97
CA ARG A 109 6.89 7.79 23.63
C ARG A 109 7.95 8.09 22.59
N VAL A 110 7.68 9.01 21.68
CA VAL A 110 8.48 9.23 20.48
C VAL A 110 9.48 10.38 20.64
N PHE A 111 9.13 11.39 21.45
CA PHE A 111 9.86 12.65 21.59
C PHE A 111 10.31 13.00 23.02
N ALA A 112 9.90 12.25 24.04
CA ALA A 112 10.44 12.39 25.40
C ALA A 112 11.72 11.55 25.55
#